data_AF-A0ABD3QQC5-F1
#
_entry.id   AF-A0ABD3QQC5-F1
#
_cell.length_a   1.000
_cell.length_b   1.000
_cell.length_c   1.000
_cell.angle_alpha   90.00
_cell.angle_beta   90.00
_cell.angle_gamma   90.00
#
_symmetry.space_group_name_H-M   'P 1'
#
loop_
_entity.id
_entity.type
_entity.pdbx_description
1 polymer ?
#
loop_
_entity_poly.entity_id
_entity_poly.type
_entity_poly.pdbx_seq_one_letter_code
_entity_poly.pdbx_strand_id
1 'polypeptide(L)'
;MVLSRKAKKAISAGALGLVTAFALYIIDGEINGLRASLLNGGGRRSLSVDLGDGDCVYKPPQPRVSPKVKFHKYLLAGFPSGDKRMIYIQMEALTGLPSKDDWDFVVNGYSNAPFIKTNYPHPAGTWSWGSEADEVALVVQFIRRSLVEYADVVWYQSGARSYEAEREQVEKKYGERLDTNEWYKWRDERVLQEIYRYGSYIDYWMENGLRRDPISHRVIDQNMWEVLTNPLPLNLVDDVHICHKTSSPTNPAIDMVVSSKQAQVYIDHGDYLGMCADAQQDKSWWERAPPVYAANRDPRCQTITRTCSPRIVISSDKLRDYTLGPIETYLIGRRLNMTMPERLIDEATWPCIWKKIIHENRGPMTFDDRKLSEDPNFSAFMLEEMIGELNRLITKYSSYPWTSTNYKAIRLVSLFTEHVALLETELEEVKSGARALSVTDYLGPKDRTGISMDTRSKRLKTKRLAAK
;
A
#
# COMPACT_ATOMS: atom_id res chain seq x y z
N MET A 1 -18.98 -22.31 -19.60
CA MET A 1 -17.55 -22.47 -19.90
C MET A 1 -16.96 -23.41 -18.85
N VAL A 2 -16.64 -24.65 -19.22
CA VAL A 2 -16.22 -25.71 -18.27
C VAL A 2 -14.71 -25.62 -18.09
N LEU A 3 -14.25 -25.07 -16.97
CA LEU A 3 -12.84 -25.10 -16.60
C LEU A 3 -12.36 -26.56 -16.52
N SER A 4 -11.31 -26.85 -17.29
CA SER A 4 -10.68 -28.16 -17.40
C SER A 4 -10.27 -28.71 -16.02
N ARG A 5 -10.61 -29.99 -15.77
CA ARG A 5 -10.30 -30.73 -14.52
C ARG A 5 -8.81 -30.72 -14.15
N LYS A 6 -7.91 -30.40 -15.08
CA LYS A 6 -6.47 -30.32 -14.82
C LYS A 6 -6.07 -29.03 -14.10
N ALA A 7 -6.74 -27.90 -14.35
CA ALA A 7 -6.46 -26.63 -13.66
C ALA A 7 -6.89 -26.66 -12.19
N LYS A 8 -8.01 -27.33 -11.87
CA LYS A 8 -8.51 -27.47 -10.49
C LYS A 8 -7.61 -28.35 -9.60
N LYS A 9 -6.90 -29.32 -10.18
CA LYS A 9 -5.99 -30.21 -9.43
C LYS A 9 -4.63 -29.58 -9.12
N ALA A 10 -4.16 -28.64 -9.92
CA ALA A 10 -2.90 -27.93 -9.66
C ALA A 10 -3.03 -26.93 -8.49
N ILE A 11 -4.18 -26.25 -8.40
CA ILE A 11 -4.46 -25.27 -7.34
C ILE A 11 -4.68 -25.95 -5.98
N SER A 12 -5.29 -27.15 -5.94
CA SER A 12 -5.56 -27.85 -4.68
C SER A 12 -4.32 -28.46 -4.01
N ALA A 13 -3.30 -28.87 -4.80
CA ALA A 13 -2.11 -29.53 -4.27
C ALA A 13 -1.09 -28.53 -3.70
N GLY A 14 -0.94 -27.35 -4.32
CA GLY A 14 -0.08 -26.27 -3.82
C GLY A 14 -0.62 -25.59 -2.56
N ALA A 15 -1.94 -25.40 -2.47
CA ALA A 15 -2.58 -24.77 -1.32
C ALA A 15 -2.50 -25.64 -0.05
N LEU A 16 -2.60 -26.97 -0.15
CA LEU A 16 -2.59 -27.87 1.01
C LEU A 16 -1.19 -27.97 1.66
N GLY A 17 -0.12 -27.91 0.86
CA GLY A 17 1.26 -27.91 1.37
C GLY A 17 1.61 -26.65 2.17
N LEU A 18 1.14 -25.48 1.72
CA LEU A 18 1.36 -24.19 2.38
C LEU A 18 0.59 -24.06 3.70
N VAL A 19 -0.65 -24.56 3.77
CA VAL A 19 -1.48 -24.54 4.99
C VAL A 19 -0.85 -25.40 6.10
N THR A 20 -0.27 -26.55 5.76
CA THR A 20 0.32 -27.47 6.75
C THR A 20 1.62 -26.93 7.37
N ALA A 21 2.46 -26.26 6.56
CA ALA A 21 3.67 -25.59 7.07
C ALA A 21 3.36 -24.39 7.97
N PHE A 22 2.27 -23.66 7.69
CA PHE A 22 1.83 -22.55 8.52
C PHE A 22 1.25 -23.03 9.86
N ALA A 23 0.50 -24.14 9.87
CA ALA A 23 -0.04 -24.74 11.09
C ALA A 23 1.05 -25.24 12.06
N LEU A 24 2.11 -25.88 11.55
CA LEU A 24 3.23 -26.35 12.38
C LEU A 24 4.04 -25.21 13.00
N TYR A 25 4.12 -24.05 12.34
CA TYR A 25 4.79 -22.87 12.87
C TYR A 25 3.97 -22.14 13.96
N ILE A 26 2.63 -22.21 13.90
CA ILE A 26 1.75 -21.67 14.96
C ILE A 26 1.97 -22.43 16.28
N ILE A 27 2.14 -23.75 16.20
CA ILE A 27 2.30 -24.63 17.38
C ILE A 27 3.59 -24.32 18.16
N ASP A 28 4.68 -23.95 17.49
CA ASP A 28 5.96 -23.63 18.16
C ASP A 28 5.91 -22.29 18.93
N GLY A 29 4.96 -21.41 18.58
CA GLY A 29 4.65 -20.21 19.34
C GLY A 29 3.90 -20.49 20.65
N GLU A 30 3.02 -21.48 20.69
CA GLU A 30 2.13 -21.73 21.85
C GLU A 30 2.89 -22.17 23.10
N ILE A 31 3.98 -22.95 22.95
CA ILE A 31 4.77 -23.47 24.06
C ILE A 31 5.51 -22.36 24.82
N ASN A 32 5.92 -21.28 24.13
CA ASN A 32 6.61 -20.16 24.76
C ASN A 32 5.66 -19.13 25.41
N GLY A 33 4.40 -19.04 24.93
CA GLY A 33 3.38 -18.16 25.52
C GLY A 33 2.85 -18.65 26.87
N LEU A 34 2.70 -19.97 27.04
CA LEU A 34 2.20 -20.59 28.28
C LEU A 34 3.13 -20.37 29.48
N ARG A 35 4.45 -20.28 29.28
CA ARG A 35 5.42 -19.99 30.36
C ARG A 35 5.36 -18.55 30.87
N ALA A 36 4.95 -17.59 30.05
CA ALA A 36 4.84 -16.19 30.45
C ALA A 36 3.57 -15.89 31.26
N SER A 37 2.50 -16.68 31.08
CA SER A 37 1.21 -16.48 31.76
C SER A 37 1.21 -16.89 33.24
N LEU A 38 2.15 -17.74 33.67
CA LEU A 38 2.15 -18.30 35.02
C LEU A 38 2.91 -17.44 36.06
N LEU A 39 3.59 -16.36 35.66
CA LEU A 39 4.53 -15.64 36.55
C LEU A 39 4.23 -14.16 36.82
N ASN A 40 3.20 -13.54 36.25
CA ASN A 40 2.95 -12.10 36.42
C ASN A 40 1.65 -11.77 37.17
N GLY A 41 1.76 -11.60 38.49
CA GLY A 41 0.79 -10.94 39.37
C GLY A 41 0.75 -9.42 39.20
N GLY A 42 0.73 -8.94 37.95
CA GLY A 42 0.45 -7.55 37.59
C GLY A 42 -0.82 -7.54 36.74
N GLY A 43 -1.94 -7.10 37.32
CA GLY A 43 -3.27 -7.27 36.73
C GLY A 43 -3.34 -6.84 35.26
N ARG A 44 -3.60 -7.80 34.37
CA ARG A 44 -3.99 -7.54 32.98
C ARG A 44 -5.12 -6.51 32.98
N ARG A 45 -5.03 -5.51 32.12
CA ARG A 45 -5.99 -4.41 32.05
C ARG A 45 -7.34 -4.93 31.55
N SER A 46 -8.45 -4.66 32.25
CA SER A 46 -9.81 -5.07 31.83
C SER A 46 -10.42 -4.14 30.75
N LEU A 47 -9.64 -3.87 29.69
CA LEU A 47 -10.07 -3.03 28.57
C LEU A 47 -11.15 -3.68 27.73
N SER A 48 -11.11 -5.00 27.62
CA SER A 48 -12.18 -5.80 27.08
C SER A 48 -12.46 -6.93 28.05
N VAL A 49 -13.69 -6.99 28.54
CA VAL A 49 -14.08 -8.06 29.47
C VAL A 49 -14.63 -9.18 28.61
N ASP A 50 -13.97 -10.34 28.67
CA ASP A 50 -14.55 -11.59 28.18
C ASP A 50 -15.80 -11.88 29.03
N LEU A 51 -16.95 -11.93 28.37
CA LEU A 51 -18.22 -12.22 29.04
C LEU A 51 -18.51 -13.73 29.05
N GLY A 52 -17.63 -14.55 28.47
CA GLY A 52 -17.90 -15.95 28.16
C GLY A 52 -18.68 -16.11 26.85
N ASP A 53 -18.81 -17.36 26.40
CA ASP A 53 -19.62 -17.76 25.23
C ASP A 53 -19.29 -16.99 23.92
N GLY A 54 -18.06 -16.49 23.80
CA GLY A 54 -17.60 -15.74 22.63
C GLY A 54 -18.08 -14.28 22.56
N ASP A 55 -18.59 -13.71 23.66
CA ASP A 55 -18.96 -12.30 23.75
C ASP A 55 -17.99 -11.47 24.61
N CYS A 56 -17.99 -10.17 24.39
CA CYS A 56 -17.05 -9.25 25.02
C CYS A 56 -17.54 -7.81 24.96
N VAL A 57 -17.06 -7.00 25.91
CA VAL A 57 -17.25 -5.55 25.91
C VAL A 57 -16.05 -4.87 25.27
N TYR A 58 -16.23 -4.21 24.12
CA TYR A 58 -15.20 -3.32 23.55
C TYR A 58 -15.16 -1.98 24.31
N LYS A 59 -13.95 -1.52 24.66
CA LYS A 59 -13.72 -0.14 25.12
C LYS A 59 -12.73 0.56 24.19
N PRO A 60 -12.98 1.83 23.84
CA PRO A 60 -12.04 2.59 23.00
C PRO A 60 -10.69 2.79 23.72
N PRO A 61 -9.61 3.01 22.95
CA PRO A 61 -8.28 3.25 23.51
C PRO A 61 -8.24 4.54 24.32
N GLN A 62 -7.27 4.65 25.23
CA GLN A 62 -7.02 5.93 25.90
C GLN A 62 -6.47 6.95 24.88
N PRO A 63 -7.07 8.14 24.76
CA PRO A 63 -6.69 9.11 23.72
C PRO A 63 -5.29 9.70 23.95
N ARG A 64 -4.76 9.58 25.17
CA ARG A 64 -3.43 10.05 25.55
C ARG A 64 -2.74 8.98 26.36
N VAL A 65 -1.45 8.78 26.08
CA VAL A 65 -0.56 7.95 26.88
C VAL A 65 0.48 8.83 27.55
N SER A 66 0.92 8.43 28.73
CA SER A 66 1.95 9.17 29.47
C SER A 66 3.25 9.22 28.65
N PRO A 67 3.91 10.38 28.54
CA PRO A 67 5.21 10.49 27.88
C PRO A 67 6.32 9.77 28.66
N LYS A 68 6.08 9.41 29.94
CA LYS A 68 7.06 8.71 30.78
C LYS A 68 7.08 7.20 30.57
N VAL A 69 6.05 6.64 29.93
CA VAL A 69 5.98 5.19 29.70
C VAL A 69 6.67 4.88 28.38
N LYS A 70 7.72 4.07 28.41
CA LYS A 70 8.36 3.59 27.19
C LYS A 70 7.53 2.43 26.63
N PHE A 71 6.97 2.61 25.44
CA PHE A 71 6.28 1.54 24.72
C PHE A 71 7.18 0.96 23.64
N HIS A 72 6.95 -0.31 23.29
CA HIS A 72 7.43 -0.85 22.02
C HIS A 72 6.57 -0.26 20.90
N LYS A 73 7.19 0.35 19.89
CA LYS A 73 6.46 1.07 18.85
C LYS A 73 6.48 0.34 17.51
N TYR A 74 5.30 0.17 16.93
CA TYR A 74 5.08 -0.39 15.61
C TYR A 74 4.87 0.72 14.59
N LEU A 75 5.63 0.67 13.51
CA LEU A 75 5.36 1.39 12.27
C LEU A 75 4.50 0.50 11.36
N LEU A 76 3.21 0.83 11.24
CA LEU A 76 2.30 0.25 10.27
C LEU A 76 2.55 0.88 8.91
N ALA A 77 3.42 0.24 8.14
CA ALA A 77 3.72 0.60 6.76
C ALA A 77 2.74 -0.10 5.81
N GLY A 78 2.15 0.62 4.89
CA GLY A 78 1.27 0.08 3.85
C GLY A 78 1.06 1.14 2.78
N PHE A 79 0.80 0.72 1.55
CA PHE A 79 0.51 1.64 0.45
C PHE A 79 -0.66 2.59 0.82
N PRO A 80 -0.73 3.83 0.30
CA PRO A 80 -1.91 4.68 0.48
C PRO A 80 -3.21 3.91 0.25
N SER A 81 -4.19 4.16 1.11
CA SER A 81 -5.45 3.42 1.14
C SER A 81 -5.35 1.89 1.35
N GLY A 82 -4.19 1.35 1.70
CA GLY A 82 -4.02 -0.04 2.13
C GLY A 82 -4.63 -0.38 3.50
N ASP A 83 -5.73 0.26 3.89
CA ASP A 83 -6.52 -0.06 5.10
C ASP A 83 -5.79 -0.12 6.44
N LYS A 84 -4.65 0.56 6.54
CA LYS A 84 -3.87 0.66 7.79
C LYS A 84 -4.71 1.13 8.98
N ARG A 85 -5.75 1.94 8.73
CA ARG A 85 -6.69 2.41 9.76
C ARG A 85 -7.39 1.26 10.45
N MET A 86 -7.89 0.30 9.69
CA MET A 86 -8.54 -0.87 10.24
C MET A 86 -7.57 -1.71 11.06
N ILE A 87 -6.33 -1.89 10.58
CA ILE A 87 -5.31 -2.65 11.32
C ILE A 87 -4.97 -1.97 12.64
N TYR A 88 -4.73 -0.65 12.65
CA TYR A 88 -4.42 0.01 13.91
C TYR A 88 -5.64 0.00 14.85
N ILE A 89 -6.88 0.16 14.38
CA ILE A 89 -8.07 0.08 15.26
C ILE A 89 -8.13 -1.30 15.91
N GLN A 90 -7.78 -2.37 15.18
CA GLN A 90 -7.66 -3.71 15.76
C GLN A 90 -6.56 -3.75 16.83
N MET A 91 -5.38 -3.16 16.58
CA MET A 91 -4.29 -3.09 17.58
C MET A 91 -4.67 -2.22 18.81
N GLU A 92 -5.40 -1.13 18.60
CA GLU A 92 -5.95 -0.28 19.65
C GLU A 92 -6.97 -1.06 20.49
N ALA A 93 -7.84 -1.85 19.88
CA ALA A 93 -8.83 -2.66 20.59
C ALA A 93 -8.20 -3.82 21.38
N LEU A 94 -7.10 -4.39 20.87
CA LEU A 94 -6.35 -5.44 21.55
C LEU A 94 -5.51 -4.92 22.73
N THR A 95 -5.12 -3.63 22.75
CA THR A 95 -4.17 -3.09 23.74
C THR A 95 -4.68 -1.92 24.58
N GLY A 96 -5.76 -1.27 24.12
CA GLY A 96 -6.30 0.01 24.60
C GLY A 96 -5.29 1.15 24.57
N LEU A 97 -4.31 1.09 23.67
CA LEU A 97 -3.33 2.15 23.40
C LEU A 97 -3.69 2.84 22.10
N PRO A 98 -3.47 4.15 21.96
CA PRO A 98 -3.84 4.90 20.77
C PRO A 98 -2.83 4.73 19.63
N SER A 99 -3.27 5.05 18.42
CA SER A 99 -2.45 5.18 17.21
C SER A 99 -2.29 6.64 16.77
N LYS A 100 -1.33 6.88 15.87
CA LYS A 100 -1.11 8.17 15.21
C LYS A 100 -0.74 7.98 13.74
N ASP A 101 -1.14 8.95 12.92
CA ASP A 101 -0.74 9.04 11.52
C ASP A 101 0.63 9.74 11.39
N ASP A 102 1.39 9.49 10.32
CA ASP A 102 2.68 10.15 10.11
C ASP A 102 2.51 11.67 9.98
N TRP A 103 1.44 12.14 9.35
CA TRP A 103 1.14 13.58 9.31
C TRP A 103 0.77 14.18 10.67
N ASP A 104 0.26 13.39 11.62
CA ASP A 104 -0.03 13.90 12.97
C ASP A 104 1.23 14.40 13.67
N PHE A 105 2.39 13.76 13.43
CA PHE A 105 3.66 14.18 14.02
C PHE A 105 4.15 15.51 13.44
N VAL A 106 3.83 15.80 12.18
CA VAL A 106 4.17 17.06 11.52
C VAL A 106 3.28 18.19 12.04
N VAL A 107 1.96 17.96 12.12
CA VAL A 107 0.97 18.99 12.45
C VAL A 107 0.85 19.22 13.96
N ASN A 108 0.75 18.14 14.73
CA ASN A 108 0.49 18.19 16.17
C ASN A 108 1.76 18.03 17.03
N GLY A 109 2.91 17.81 16.38
CA GLY A 109 4.15 17.47 17.06
C GLY A 109 4.19 16.03 17.56
N TYR A 110 5.26 15.72 18.28
CA TYR A 110 5.54 14.36 18.75
C TYR A 110 4.46 13.80 19.68
N SER A 111 4.11 12.53 19.46
CA SER A 111 3.23 11.74 20.32
C SER A 111 3.91 10.44 20.76
N ASN A 112 3.69 10.02 22.00
CA ASN A 112 4.19 8.74 22.52
C ASN A 112 3.28 7.54 22.16
N ALA A 113 2.45 7.66 21.12
CA ALA A 113 1.59 6.58 20.64
C ALA A 113 2.43 5.39 20.13
N PRO A 114 2.13 4.15 20.54
CA PRO A 114 2.89 2.96 20.11
C PRO A 114 2.60 2.52 18.68
N PHE A 115 1.50 2.96 18.07
CA PHE A 115 1.14 2.56 16.70
C PHE A 115 1.22 3.77 15.79
N ILE A 116 2.14 3.71 14.82
CA ILE A 116 2.41 4.81 13.89
C ILE A 116 2.03 4.32 12.50
N LYS A 117 1.00 4.90 11.89
CA LYS A 117 0.62 4.64 10.51
C LYS A 117 1.51 5.46 9.59
N THR A 118 2.05 4.87 8.53
CA THR A 118 2.75 5.63 7.49
C THR A 118 2.36 5.24 6.07
N ASN A 119 2.37 6.23 5.19
CA ASN A 119 2.34 6.03 3.74
C ASN A 119 3.74 6.11 3.12
N TYR A 120 4.80 6.42 3.87
CA TYR A 120 6.17 6.45 3.35
C TYR A 120 6.57 5.06 2.83
N PRO A 121 7.31 4.94 1.70
CA PRO A 121 7.93 6.01 0.91
C PRO A 121 7.07 6.61 -0.20
N HIS A 122 5.75 6.38 -0.19
CA HIS A 122 4.88 7.02 -1.16
C HIS A 122 4.94 8.55 -1.00
N PRO A 123 4.84 9.35 -2.09
CA PRO A 123 4.73 10.82 -2.03
C PRO A 123 3.62 11.41 -1.15
N ALA A 124 2.66 10.58 -0.75
CA ALA A 124 1.56 10.95 0.14
C ALA A 124 1.89 10.69 1.63
N GLY A 125 3.08 10.17 1.92
CA GLY A 125 3.58 9.89 3.25
C GLY A 125 4.82 10.70 3.55
N THR A 126 5.15 10.79 4.83
CA THR A 126 6.29 11.56 5.31
C THR A 126 7.01 10.79 6.40
N TRP A 127 8.33 10.90 6.48
CA TRP A 127 9.09 10.33 7.59
C TRP A 127 9.14 11.31 8.75
N SER A 128 8.16 11.25 9.65
CA SER A 128 7.96 12.23 10.72
C SER A 128 8.17 11.68 12.14
N TRP A 129 8.31 10.36 12.28
CA TRP A 129 8.51 9.70 13.58
C TRP A 129 9.99 9.59 13.99
N GLY A 130 10.93 10.10 13.20
CA GLY A 130 12.35 10.08 13.55
C GLY A 130 12.89 8.67 13.82
N SER A 131 13.35 8.43 15.05
CA SER A 131 13.91 7.15 15.55
C SER A 131 12.99 6.42 16.52
N GLU A 132 11.69 6.70 16.46
CA GLU A 132 10.76 6.27 17.50
C GLU A 132 10.17 4.89 17.25
N ALA A 133 10.20 4.42 16.00
CA ALA A 133 9.68 3.10 15.65
C ALA A 133 10.68 2.00 16.01
N ASP A 134 10.19 0.93 16.64
CA ASP A 134 11.02 -0.25 16.92
C ASP A 134 10.94 -1.29 15.81
N GLU A 135 9.75 -1.48 15.24
CA GLU A 135 9.48 -2.52 14.24
C GLU A 135 8.50 -2.08 13.17
N VAL A 136 8.62 -2.67 11.99
CA VAL A 136 7.67 -2.47 10.89
C VAL A 136 6.66 -3.61 10.83
N ALA A 137 5.38 -3.28 10.75
CA ALA A 137 4.31 -4.18 10.33
C ALA A 137 3.88 -3.76 8.91
N LEU A 138 4.11 -4.63 7.93
CA LEU A 138 3.73 -4.34 6.54
C LEU A 138 2.27 -4.75 6.32
N VAL A 139 1.44 -3.78 5.98
CA VAL A 139 0.03 -3.95 5.63
C VAL A 139 -0.11 -4.06 4.13
N VAL A 140 -0.79 -5.13 3.69
CA VAL A 140 -1.01 -5.46 2.28
C VAL A 140 -2.50 -5.55 2.04
N GLN A 141 -2.96 -4.85 1.02
CA GLN A 141 -4.34 -4.90 0.53
C GLN A 141 -4.32 -5.30 -0.94
N PHE A 142 -5.45 -5.77 -1.45
CA PHE A 142 -5.65 -5.99 -2.86
C PHE A 142 -5.34 -4.73 -3.68
N ILE A 143 -4.35 -4.81 -4.58
CA ILE A 143 -3.84 -3.66 -5.34
C ILE A 143 -4.94 -2.88 -6.05
N ARG A 144 -5.89 -3.58 -6.69
CA ARG A 144 -7.05 -2.96 -7.36
C ARG A 144 -7.81 -2.05 -6.41
N ARG A 145 -8.10 -2.57 -5.21
CA ARG A 145 -8.81 -1.83 -4.16
C ARG A 145 -8.00 -0.63 -3.70
N SER A 146 -6.72 -0.81 -3.37
CA SER A 146 -5.85 0.30 -2.96
C SER A 146 -5.84 1.46 -3.96
N LEU A 147 -5.80 1.14 -5.25
CA LEU A 147 -5.77 2.15 -6.33
C LEU A 147 -7.10 2.90 -6.47
N VAL A 148 -8.24 2.20 -6.34
CA VAL A 148 -9.57 2.83 -6.34
C VAL A 148 -9.70 3.76 -5.14
N GLU A 149 -9.44 3.25 -3.95
CA GLU A 149 -9.60 4.00 -2.72
C GLU A 149 -8.62 5.18 -2.63
N TYR A 150 -7.38 5.02 -3.13
CA TYR A 150 -6.40 6.10 -3.16
C TYR A 150 -6.84 7.23 -4.10
N ALA A 151 -7.32 6.91 -5.31
CA ALA A 151 -7.86 7.93 -6.21
C ALA A 151 -9.01 8.70 -5.54
N ASP A 152 -9.93 8.01 -4.88
CA ASP A 152 -11.04 8.66 -4.18
C ASP A 152 -10.57 9.57 -3.03
N VAL A 153 -9.52 9.16 -2.29
CA VAL A 153 -8.92 10.01 -1.25
C VAL A 153 -8.24 11.24 -1.87
N VAL A 154 -7.45 11.09 -2.93
CA VAL A 154 -6.78 12.22 -3.57
C VAL A 154 -7.80 13.19 -4.18
N TRP A 155 -8.85 12.68 -4.80
CA TRP A 155 -9.97 13.50 -5.28
C TRP A 155 -10.53 14.36 -4.16
N TYR A 156 -10.87 13.68 -3.07
CA TYR A 156 -11.47 14.30 -1.90
C TYR A 156 -10.56 15.41 -1.33
N GLN A 157 -9.25 15.17 -1.33
CA GLN A 157 -8.23 16.12 -0.87
C GLN A 157 -7.95 17.26 -1.85
N SER A 158 -8.11 17.05 -3.15
CA SER A 158 -7.78 18.03 -4.19
C SER A 158 -8.61 19.32 -4.13
N GLY A 159 -9.75 19.30 -3.43
CA GLY A 159 -10.56 20.49 -3.15
C GLY A 159 -10.06 21.32 -1.97
N ALA A 160 -9.23 20.76 -1.09
CA ALA A 160 -8.81 21.37 0.15
C ALA A 160 -7.51 22.18 -0.02
N ARG A 161 -7.55 23.48 0.28
CA ARG A 161 -6.37 24.36 0.22
C ARG A 161 -5.53 24.35 1.51
N SER A 162 -6.05 23.75 2.58
CA SER A 162 -5.38 23.53 3.86
C SER A 162 -6.01 22.33 4.57
N TYR A 163 -5.35 21.82 5.61
CA TYR A 163 -5.88 20.73 6.45
C TYR A 163 -7.22 21.11 7.11
N GLU A 164 -7.36 22.36 7.56
CA GLU A 164 -8.60 22.88 8.14
C GLU A 164 -9.71 22.97 7.08
N ALA A 165 -9.36 23.45 5.87
CA ALA A 165 -10.28 23.51 4.74
C ALA A 165 -10.68 22.10 4.26
N GLU A 166 -9.80 21.10 4.38
CA GLU A 166 -10.13 19.70 4.14
C GLU A 166 -11.22 19.27 5.12
N ARG A 167 -10.99 19.42 6.43
CA ARG A 167 -11.94 19.03 7.47
C ARG A 167 -13.32 19.66 7.28
N GLU A 168 -13.37 20.95 6.96
CA GLU A 168 -14.63 21.66 6.73
C GLU A 168 -15.32 21.23 5.42
N GLN A 169 -14.54 20.92 4.38
CA GLN A 169 -15.08 20.37 3.14
C GLN A 169 -15.52 18.91 3.26
N VAL A 170 -14.97 18.12 4.19
CA VAL A 170 -15.38 16.71 4.43
C VAL A 170 -16.86 16.73 4.76
N GLU A 171 -17.23 17.55 5.73
CA GLU A 171 -18.60 17.59 6.24
C GLU A 171 -19.58 18.20 5.22
N LYS A 172 -19.11 19.09 4.33
CA LYS A 172 -19.97 19.91 3.47
C LYS A 172 -20.11 19.40 2.02
N LYS A 173 -19.17 18.60 1.50
CA LYS A 173 -19.00 18.39 0.05
C LYS A 173 -19.17 16.93 -0.42
N TYR A 174 -19.91 16.12 0.32
CA TYR A 174 -20.29 14.77 -0.11
C TYR A 174 -21.23 14.70 -1.34
N GLY A 175 -21.53 15.81 -2.03
CA GLY A 175 -22.59 15.88 -3.05
C GLY A 175 -22.17 16.17 -4.50
N GLU A 176 -21.11 16.93 -4.76
CA GLU A 176 -20.83 17.43 -6.13
C GLU A 176 -19.38 17.16 -6.56
N ARG A 177 -19.22 16.27 -7.56
CA ARG A 177 -17.95 16.00 -8.23
C ARG A 177 -17.58 17.19 -9.14
N LEU A 178 -16.31 17.63 -9.16
CA LEU A 178 -15.76 18.53 -10.20
C LEU A 178 -15.94 17.90 -11.60
N ASP A 179 -15.65 18.63 -12.68
CA ASP A 179 -15.80 18.14 -14.06
C ASP A 179 -15.28 16.70 -14.19
N THR A 180 -16.24 15.79 -14.37
CA THR A 180 -15.99 14.35 -14.29
C THR A 180 -14.99 13.88 -15.35
N ASN A 181 -14.90 14.57 -16.49
CA ASN A 181 -14.04 14.13 -17.59
C ASN A 181 -12.54 14.39 -17.34
N GLU A 182 -12.19 15.58 -16.83
CA GLU A 182 -10.81 15.89 -16.47
C GLU A 182 -10.32 14.99 -15.34
N TRP A 183 -11.20 14.70 -14.37
CA TRP A 183 -10.94 13.74 -13.31
C TRP A 183 -10.62 12.35 -13.85
N TYR A 184 -11.47 11.80 -14.72
CA TYR A 184 -11.23 10.46 -15.27
C TYR A 184 -9.92 10.38 -16.04
N LYS A 185 -9.58 11.41 -16.82
CA LYS A 185 -8.29 11.47 -17.52
C LYS A 185 -7.11 11.51 -16.55
N TRP A 186 -7.16 12.41 -15.56
CA TRP A 186 -6.12 12.55 -14.53
C TRP A 186 -5.89 11.23 -13.78
N ARG A 187 -6.98 10.55 -13.42
CA ARG A 187 -6.97 9.31 -12.64
C ARG A 187 -6.38 8.16 -13.43
N ASP A 188 -6.80 8.00 -14.68
CA ASP A 188 -6.27 6.95 -15.57
C ASP A 188 -4.78 7.13 -15.86
N GLU A 189 -4.31 8.36 -16.05
CA GLU A 189 -2.88 8.63 -16.29
C GLU A 189 -2.04 8.28 -15.05
N ARG A 190 -2.56 8.55 -13.86
CA ARG A 190 -1.87 8.26 -12.60
C ARG A 190 -1.90 6.81 -12.21
N VAL A 191 -3.02 6.09 -12.44
CA VAL A 191 -3.16 4.73 -11.91
C VAL A 191 -2.06 3.80 -12.41
N LEU A 192 -1.56 3.99 -13.64
CA LEU A 192 -0.42 3.24 -14.17
C LEU A 192 0.86 3.47 -13.35
N GLN A 193 1.15 4.73 -12.99
CA GLN A 193 2.28 5.03 -12.12
C GLN A 193 2.08 4.43 -10.73
N GLU A 194 0.85 4.48 -10.22
CA GLU A 194 0.50 3.95 -8.90
C GLU A 194 0.60 2.42 -8.82
N ILE A 195 0.35 1.69 -9.93
CA ILE A 195 0.59 0.25 -10.02
C ILE A 195 2.07 -0.04 -9.72
N TYR A 196 3.00 0.63 -10.39
CA TYR A 196 4.43 0.39 -10.19
C TYR A 196 4.92 0.91 -8.82
N ARG A 197 4.38 2.05 -8.35
CA ARG A 197 4.64 2.55 -6.99
C ARG A 197 4.18 1.56 -5.93
N TYR A 198 3.09 0.83 -6.14
CA TYR A 198 2.65 -0.21 -5.22
C TYR A 198 3.72 -1.30 -5.06
N GLY A 199 4.30 -1.81 -6.15
CA GLY A 199 5.34 -2.83 -6.01
C GLY A 199 6.68 -2.28 -5.51
N SER A 200 7.04 -1.06 -5.89
CA SER A 200 8.21 -0.36 -5.31
C SER A 200 8.05 -0.12 -3.80
N TYR A 201 6.83 0.16 -3.33
CA TYR A 201 6.50 0.29 -1.91
C TYR A 201 6.80 -1.02 -1.16
N ILE A 202 6.34 -2.15 -1.70
CA ILE A 202 6.59 -3.47 -1.12
C ILE A 202 8.09 -3.77 -1.10
N ASP A 203 8.78 -3.50 -2.22
CA ASP A 203 10.22 -3.68 -2.37
C ASP A 203 11.01 -2.89 -1.33
N TYR A 204 10.69 -1.61 -1.14
CA TYR A 204 11.35 -0.75 -0.16
C TYR A 204 11.35 -1.37 1.24
N TRP A 205 10.18 -1.78 1.75
CA TRP A 205 10.09 -2.33 3.11
C TRP A 205 10.71 -3.71 3.21
N MET A 206 10.42 -4.61 2.28
CA MET A 206 10.95 -5.97 2.30
C MET A 206 12.46 -6.01 2.13
N GLU A 207 13.00 -5.14 1.29
CA GLU A 207 14.44 -4.98 1.06
C GLU A 207 15.08 -3.97 2.00
N ASN A 208 14.51 -3.73 3.19
CA ASN A 208 15.13 -2.95 4.26
C ASN A 208 15.62 -1.56 3.79
N GLY A 209 14.71 -0.79 3.19
CA GLY A 209 14.92 0.59 2.77
C GLY A 209 15.70 0.77 1.48
N LEU A 210 15.88 -0.27 0.66
CA LEU A 210 16.58 -0.13 -0.62
C LEU A 210 15.79 0.80 -1.54
N ARG A 211 16.40 1.92 -1.93
CA ARG A 211 15.77 2.93 -2.78
C ARG A 211 15.76 2.42 -4.22
N ARG A 212 14.56 2.34 -4.79
CA ARG A 212 14.36 1.96 -6.18
C ARG A 212 13.53 2.99 -6.91
N ASP A 213 13.85 3.18 -8.17
CA ASP A 213 12.95 3.83 -9.09
C ASP A 213 11.65 3.04 -9.19
N PRO A 214 10.47 3.66 -8.98
CA PRO A 214 9.21 2.93 -8.99
C PRO A 214 8.89 2.22 -10.30
N ILE A 215 9.32 2.74 -11.45
CA ILE A 215 8.92 2.23 -12.77
C ILE A 215 9.94 1.20 -13.26
N SER A 216 11.22 1.55 -13.31
CA SER A 216 12.28 0.66 -13.79
C SER A 216 12.75 -0.35 -12.76
N HIS A 217 12.37 -0.19 -11.49
CA HIS A 217 12.80 -1.00 -10.34
C HIS A 217 14.32 -1.00 -10.13
N ARG A 218 15.06 -0.08 -10.79
CA ARG A 218 16.50 0.04 -10.65
C ARG A 218 16.85 0.68 -9.31
N VAL A 219 17.97 0.28 -8.74
CA VAL A 219 18.47 0.90 -7.51
C VAL A 219 18.94 2.32 -7.81
N ILE A 220 18.54 3.27 -6.97
CA ILE A 220 18.83 4.70 -7.15
C ILE A 220 19.52 5.30 -5.91
N ASP A 221 20.19 6.43 -6.13
CA ASP A 221 20.84 7.21 -5.06
C ASP A 221 19.82 8.03 -4.24
N GLN A 222 20.32 8.80 -3.26
CA GLN A 222 19.49 9.61 -2.36
C GLN A 222 18.83 10.77 -3.09
N ASN A 223 19.54 11.40 -4.03
CA ASN A 223 19.05 12.59 -4.71
C ASN A 223 17.84 12.24 -5.58
N MET A 224 17.97 11.17 -6.37
CA MET A 224 16.86 10.67 -7.19
C MET A 224 15.67 10.22 -6.32
N TRP A 225 15.95 9.61 -5.16
CA TRP A 225 14.92 9.21 -4.22
C TRP A 225 14.14 10.39 -3.65
N GLU A 226 14.83 11.48 -3.30
CA GLU A 226 14.18 12.70 -2.81
C GLU A 226 13.25 13.31 -3.86
N VAL A 227 13.67 13.33 -5.13
CA VAL A 227 12.81 13.79 -6.24
C VAL A 227 11.55 12.91 -6.38
N LEU A 228 11.69 11.59 -6.25
CA LEU A 228 10.60 10.64 -6.46
C LEU A 228 9.62 10.52 -5.28
N THR A 229 10.09 10.80 -4.07
CA THR A 229 9.32 10.71 -2.82
C THR A 229 8.82 12.06 -2.31
N ASN A 230 9.42 13.17 -2.74
CA ASN A 230 8.94 14.52 -2.48
C ASN A 230 8.80 15.27 -3.81
N PRO A 231 7.91 14.83 -4.71
CA PRO A 231 7.71 15.54 -5.96
C PRO A 231 7.28 16.97 -5.61
N LEU A 232 8.05 17.95 -6.09
CA LEU A 232 7.61 19.34 -6.08
C LEU A 232 6.17 19.41 -6.59
N PRO A 233 5.32 20.32 -6.07
CA PRO A 233 3.96 20.46 -6.56
C PRO A 233 4.00 20.51 -8.09
N LEU A 234 3.33 19.54 -8.73
CA LEU A 234 3.38 19.20 -10.16
C LEU A 234 2.88 20.31 -11.11
N ASN A 235 2.91 21.58 -10.67
CA ASN A 235 2.42 22.74 -11.37
C ASN A 235 3.52 23.68 -11.88
N LEU A 236 4.81 23.32 -11.88
CA LEU A 236 5.85 24.32 -12.19
C LEU A 236 6.96 23.96 -13.18
N VAL A 237 6.97 22.77 -13.80
CA VAL A 237 7.85 22.59 -14.97
C VAL A 237 7.22 21.60 -15.96
N ASP A 238 6.67 22.11 -17.05
CA ASP A 238 6.15 21.30 -18.16
C ASP A 238 7.27 20.52 -18.86
N ASP A 239 8.49 21.08 -18.79
CA ASP A 239 9.68 20.60 -19.47
C ASP A 239 10.87 20.53 -18.51
N VAL A 240 11.66 19.46 -18.59
CA VAL A 240 12.90 19.27 -17.85
C VAL A 240 14.06 19.05 -18.82
N HIS A 241 15.24 19.51 -18.42
CA HIS A 241 16.47 19.21 -19.15
C HIS A 241 16.93 17.80 -18.78
N ILE A 242 17.36 17.06 -19.80
CA ILE A 242 18.09 15.81 -19.64
C ILE A 242 19.37 15.86 -20.48
N CYS A 243 20.37 15.09 -20.06
CA CYS A 243 21.53 14.79 -20.87
C CYS A 243 21.45 13.33 -21.34
N HIS A 244 21.25 13.16 -22.65
CA HIS A 244 21.09 11.86 -23.29
C HIS A 244 22.42 11.34 -23.85
N LYS A 245 22.80 10.09 -23.51
CA LYS A 245 24.01 9.47 -24.09
C LYS A 245 23.75 9.06 -25.53
N THR A 246 24.59 9.51 -26.46
CA THR A 246 24.51 9.07 -27.85
C THR A 246 25.60 8.04 -28.15
N SER A 247 25.38 7.23 -29.19
CA SER A 247 26.40 6.30 -29.71
C SER A 247 27.50 7.00 -30.51
N SER A 248 27.47 8.33 -30.62
CA SER A 248 28.43 9.09 -31.41
C SER A 248 29.76 9.26 -30.67
N PRO A 249 30.89 8.85 -31.24
CA PRO A 249 32.21 9.07 -30.63
C PRO A 249 32.63 10.55 -30.63
N THR A 250 32.02 11.38 -31.49
CA THR A 250 32.31 12.82 -31.57
C THR A 250 31.32 13.69 -30.81
N ASN A 251 30.17 13.14 -30.42
CA ASN A 251 29.16 13.83 -29.63
C ASN A 251 28.52 12.88 -28.60
N PRO A 252 29.27 12.49 -27.55
CA PRO A 252 28.90 11.37 -26.68
C PRO A 252 27.65 11.64 -25.83
N ALA A 253 27.22 12.89 -25.68
CA ALA A 253 25.98 13.23 -25.01
C ALA A 253 25.38 14.55 -25.54
N ILE A 254 24.05 14.66 -25.49
CA ILE A 254 23.31 15.86 -25.94
C ILE A 254 22.33 16.34 -24.88
N ASP A 255 22.20 17.66 -24.78
CA ASP A 255 21.13 18.29 -24.01
C ASP A 255 19.81 18.14 -24.75
N MET A 256 18.80 17.64 -24.05
CA MET A 256 17.43 17.59 -24.56
C MET A 256 16.49 18.21 -23.54
N VAL A 257 15.45 18.85 -24.05
CA VAL A 257 14.32 19.29 -23.24
C VAL A 257 13.20 18.32 -23.51
N VAL A 258 12.73 17.66 -22.45
CA VAL A 258 11.67 16.66 -22.53
C VAL A 258 10.57 17.04 -21.57
N SER A 259 9.34 16.67 -21.88
CA SER A 259 8.27 16.92 -20.92
C SER A 259 8.61 16.25 -19.59
N SER A 260 8.31 16.90 -18.46
CA SER A 260 8.48 16.29 -17.13
C SER A 260 7.76 14.94 -17.01
N LYS A 261 6.70 14.72 -17.79
CA LYS A 261 5.98 13.44 -17.92
C LYS A 261 6.78 12.33 -18.63
N GLN A 262 7.74 12.71 -19.47
CA GLN A 262 8.60 11.80 -20.23
C GLN A 262 9.98 11.62 -19.61
N ALA A 263 10.39 12.52 -18.71
CA ALA A 263 11.68 12.51 -18.04
C ALA A 263 12.08 11.12 -17.52
N GLN A 264 11.13 10.42 -16.90
CA GLN A 264 11.37 9.09 -16.34
C GLN A 264 11.79 8.06 -17.41
N VAL A 265 11.20 8.12 -18.61
CA VAL A 265 11.57 7.21 -19.72
C VAL A 265 13.04 7.38 -20.07
N TYR A 266 13.51 8.62 -20.16
CA TYR A 266 14.91 8.89 -20.49
C TYR A 266 15.86 8.47 -19.34
N ILE A 267 15.47 8.71 -18.09
CA ILE A 267 16.22 8.24 -16.92
C ILE A 267 16.34 6.70 -16.93
N ASP A 268 15.27 5.99 -17.29
CA ASP A 268 15.26 4.52 -17.41
C ASP A 268 16.20 4.02 -18.52
N HIS A 269 16.44 4.83 -19.55
CA HIS A 269 17.43 4.57 -20.60
C HIS A 269 18.87 4.95 -20.21
N GLY A 270 19.08 5.47 -19.00
CA GLY A 270 20.40 5.81 -18.45
C GLY A 270 20.79 7.27 -18.62
N ASP A 271 19.86 8.12 -19.04
CA ASP A 271 20.09 9.55 -19.24
C ASP A 271 20.13 10.29 -17.88
N TYR A 272 20.82 11.42 -17.86
CA TYR A 272 20.96 12.26 -16.67
C TYR A 272 19.84 13.30 -16.63
N LEU A 273 19.25 13.56 -15.46
CA LEU A 273 18.28 14.63 -15.27
C LEU A 273 19.01 15.94 -14.95
N GLY A 274 19.11 16.84 -15.93
CA GLY A 274 19.92 18.06 -15.89
C GLY A 274 20.65 18.31 -17.21
N MET A 275 21.54 19.32 -17.27
CA MET A 275 22.31 19.58 -18.48
C MET A 275 23.53 18.66 -18.59
N CYS A 276 24.05 18.46 -19.80
CA CYS A 276 25.27 17.69 -20.05
C CYS A 276 26.49 18.31 -19.40
N ALA A 277 26.52 19.64 -19.23
CA ALA A 277 27.57 20.31 -18.47
C ALA A 277 27.61 19.86 -17.00
N ASP A 278 26.45 19.54 -16.42
CA ASP A 278 26.34 19.02 -15.04
C ASP A 278 26.71 17.53 -15.01
N ALA A 279 26.21 16.75 -15.97
CA ALA A 279 26.55 15.33 -16.13
C ALA A 279 28.06 15.09 -16.35
N GLN A 280 28.76 16.03 -17.01
CA GLN A 280 30.22 15.98 -17.21
C GLN A 280 31.02 16.18 -15.92
N GLN A 281 30.45 16.90 -14.95
CA GLN A 281 31.06 17.08 -13.63
C GLN A 281 30.80 15.88 -12.72
N ASP A 282 29.73 15.13 -12.98
CA ASP A 282 29.42 13.87 -12.32
C ASP A 282 30.22 12.70 -12.92
N LYS A 283 31.47 12.53 -12.45
CA LYS A 283 32.32 11.38 -12.82
C LYS A 283 31.64 10.02 -12.58
N SER A 284 30.73 9.93 -11.61
CA SER A 284 30.01 8.68 -11.31
C SER A 284 29.03 8.31 -12.42
N TRP A 285 28.45 9.27 -13.14
CA TRP A 285 27.57 9.02 -14.28
C TRP A 285 28.32 8.41 -15.48
N TRP A 286 29.61 8.74 -15.65
CA TRP A 286 30.49 8.18 -16.68
C TRP A 286 31.12 6.84 -16.30
N GLU A 287 31.40 6.62 -15.01
CA GLU A 287 32.16 5.47 -14.50
C GLU A 287 31.30 4.38 -13.80
N ARG A 288 29.97 4.52 -13.77
CA ARG A 288 29.05 3.69 -12.96
C ARG A 288 29.28 2.17 -13.12
N ALA A 289 30.12 1.62 -12.24
CA ALA A 289 30.01 0.24 -11.77
C ALA A 289 28.68 0.08 -11.01
N PRO A 290 28.08 -1.13 -10.97
CA PRO A 290 26.86 -1.36 -10.22
C PRO A 290 27.04 -0.86 -8.78
N PRO A 291 26.09 -0.06 -8.26
CA PRO A 291 26.34 0.68 -7.05
C PRO A 291 26.49 -0.24 -5.85
N VAL A 292 27.39 0.14 -4.94
CA VAL A 292 27.59 -0.56 -3.67
C VAL A 292 26.29 -0.49 -2.87
N TYR A 293 25.62 -1.65 -2.75
CA TYR A 293 24.27 -1.81 -2.19
C TYR A 293 24.01 -1.14 -0.82
N ALA A 294 25.04 -0.84 -0.04
CA ALA A 294 24.91 -0.19 1.26
C ALA A 294 24.57 1.31 1.17
N ALA A 295 25.14 2.05 0.21
CA ALA A 295 24.91 3.49 0.05
C ALA A 295 23.50 3.82 -0.49
N ASN A 296 22.80 2.80 -1.01
CA ASN A 296 21.50 2.93 -1.65
C ASN A 296 20.31 2.62 -0.74
N ARG A 297 20.58 2.34 0.53
CA ARG A 297 19.55 2.22 1.54
C ARG A 297 19.24 3.59 2.10
N ASP A 298 17.96 3.85 2.31
CA ASP A 298 17.51 5.02 3.03
C ASP A 298 18.13 5.02 4.43
N PRO A 299 18.96 6.03 4.79
CA PRO A 299 19.61 6.08 6.10
C PRO A 299 18.59 6.14 7.24
N ARG A 300 17.36 6.60 6.97
CA ARG A 300 16.28 6.62 7.96
C ARG A 300 15.90 5.22 8.42
N CYS A 301 16.12 4.18 7.62
CA CYS A 301 15.87 2.80 8.06
C CYS A 301 16.80 2.33 9.19
N GLN A 302 17.91 3.02 9.43
CA GLN A 302 18.79 2.75 10.57
C GLN A 302 18.23 3.31 11.88
N THR A 303 17.25 4.22 11.81
CA THR A 303 16.62 4.80 13.00
C THR A 303 15.51 3.91 13.56
N ILE A 304 15.06 2.90 12.81
CA ILE A 304 14.15 1.87 13.31
C ILE A 304 14.97 0.83 14.05
N THR A 305 14.68 0.62 15.35
CA THR A 305 15.49 -0.24 16.24
C THR A 305 15.79 -1.61 15.63
N ARG A 306 14.81 -2.23 14.95
CA ARG A 306 14.94 -3.55 14.33
C ARG A 306 14.94 -3.53 12.81
N THR A 307 15.40 -2.41 12.22
CA THR A 307 15.50 -2.14 10.76
C THR A 307 14.14 -1.97 10.07
N CYS A 308 14.13 -1.53 8.81
CA CYS A 308 12.91 -1.38 8.00
C CYS A 308 12.31 -2.71 7.53
N SER A 309 13.05 -3.82 7.57
CA SER A 309 12.46 -5.10 7.15
C SER A 309 11.29 -5.46 8.07
N PRO A 310 10.10 -5.77 7.51
CA PRO A 310 8.93 -6.02 8.34
C PRO A 310 9.17 -7.17 9.30
N ARG A 311 8.47 -7.16 10.43
CA ARG A 311 8.43 -8.27 11.38
C ARG A 311 7.13 -9.05 11.31
N ILE A 312 6.15 -8.51 10.59
CA ILE A 312 4.88 -9.16 10.29
C ILE A 312 4.35 -8.59 8.97
N VAL A 313 3.65 -9.41 8.21
CA VAL A 313 2.87 -9.00 7.03
C VAL A 313 1.42 -9.28 7.36
N ILE A 314 0.59 -8.24 7.32
CA ILE A 314 -0.83 -8.27 7.68
C ILE A 314 -1.64 -7.98 6.42
N SER A 315 -2.65 -8.80 6.14
CA SER A 315 -3.59 -8.57 5.04
C SER A 315 -4.85 -7.89 5.56
N SER A 316 -5.16 -6.71 5.04
CA SER A 316 -6.43 -6.05 5.35
C SER A 316 -7.61 -6.81 4.77
N ASP A 317 -7.47 -7.40 3.57
CA ASP A 317 -8.55 -8.19 2.96
C ASP A 317 -8.89 -9.41 3.82
N LYS A 318 -7.89 -10.14 4.32
CA LYS A 318 -8.14 -11.26 5.25
C LYS A 318 -8.69 -10.81 6.59
N LEU A 319 -8.32 -9.63 7.08
CA LEU A 319 -8.90 -9.10 8.31
C LEU A 319 -10.41 -8.79 8.14
N ARG A 320 -10.86 -8.38 6.95
CA ARG A 320 -12.29 -8.13 6.65
C ARG A 320 -13.09 -9.39 6.42
N ASP A 321 -12.44 -10.43 5.92
CA ASP A 321 -13.11 -11.69 5.63
C ASP A 321 -13.71 -12.30 6.90
N TYR A 322 -14.95 -12.79 6.80
CA TYR A 322 -15.69 -13.28 7.96
C TYR A 322 -15.12 -14.57 8.54
N THR A 323 -14.40 -15.33 7.72
CA THR A 323 -13.79 -16.62 8.10
C THR A 323 -12.34 -16.43 8.51
N LEU A 324 -11.60 -15.60 7.77
CA LEU A 324 -10.16 -15.40 7.97
C LEU A 324 -9.84 -14.25 8.92
N GLY A 325 -10.79 -13.36 9.19
CA GLY A 325 -10.62 -12.19 10.05
C GLY A 325 -10.19 -12.51 11.48
N PRO A 326 -10.79 -13.51 12.16
CA PRO A 326 -10.29 -13.99 13.45
C PRO A 326 -8.86 -14.52 13.39
N ILE A 327 -8.48 -15.20 12.30
CA ILE A 327 -7.13 -15.75 12.11
C ILE A 327 -6.11 -14.62 11.89
N GLU A 328 -6.45 -13.63 11.07
CA GLU A 328 -5.59 -12.46 10.85
C GLU A 328 -5.48 -11.62 12.13
N THR A 329 -6.54 -11.55 12.95
CA THR A 329 -6.50 -10.95 14.29
C THR A 329 -5.58 -11.71 15.23
N TYR A 330 -5.60 -13.05 15.18
CA TYR A 330 -4.70 -13.87 15.97
C TYR A 330 -3.24 -13.59 15.62
N LEU A 331 -2.92 -13.47 14.33
CA LEU A 331 -1.59 -13.08 13.86
C LEU A 331 -1.11 -11.74 14.47
N ILE A 332 -1.99 -10.72 14.49
CA ILE A 332 -1.71 -9.42 15.13
C ILE A 332 -1.52 -9.57 16.64
N GLY A 333 -2.45 -10.23 17.32
CA GLY A 333 -2.42 -10.45 18.78
C GLY A 333 -1.17 -11.19 19.23
N ARG A 334 -0.79 -12.26 18.52
CA ARG A 334 0.45 -13.01 18.79
C ARG A 334 1.69 -12.14 18.67
N ARG A 335 1.76 -11.26 17.66
CA ARG A 335 2.91 -10.36 17.51
C ARG A 335 2.99 -9.36 18.67
N LEU A 336 1.85 -8.79 19.06
CA LEU A 336 1.75 -7.89 20.21
C LEU A 336 2.10 -8.59 21.53
N ASN A 337 1.70 -9.85 21.70
CA ASN A 337 2.01 -10.61 22.92
C ASN A 337 3.52 -10.81 23.12
N MET A 338 4.30 -10.85 22.03
CA MET A 338 5.76 -10.97 22.11
C MET A 338 6.46 -9.69 22.55
N THR A 339 5.84 -8.52 22.38
CA THR A 339 6.51 -7.22 22.55
C THR A 339 5.86 -6.33 23.62
N MET A 340 4.57 -6.52 23.89
CA MET A 340 3.78 -5.78 24.88
C MET A 340 2.75 -6.69 25.59
N PRO A 341 3.14 -7.85 26.15
CA PRO A 341 2.21 -8.81 26.76
C PRO A 341 1.38 -8.20 27.91
N GLU A 342 1.92 -7.22 28.62
CA GLU A 342 1.26 -6.56 29.77
C GLU A 342 0.14 -5.60 29.36
N ARG A 343 0.06 -5.24 28.08
CA ARG A 343 -0.97 -4.34 27.53
C ARG A 343 -2.05 -5.09 26.77
N LEU A 344 -1.78 -6.34 26.39
CA LEU A 344 -2.68 -7.14 25.58
C LEU A 344 -3.83 -7.70 26.42
N ILE A 345 -5.04 -7.65 25.88
CA ILE A 345 -6.20 -8.34 26.45
C ILE A 345 -6.03 -9.87 26.36
N ASP A 346 -6.88 -10.60 27.08
CA ASP A 346 -6.85 -12.06 27.05
C ASP A 346 -7.04 -12.62 25.64
N GLU A 347 -6.28 -13.68 25.34
CA GLU A 347 -6.26 -14.33 24.02
C GLU A 347 -7.64 -14.88 23.62
N ALA A 348 -8.41 -15.38 24.59
CA ALA A 348 -9.78 -15.86 24.36
C ALA A 348 -10.72 -14.74 23.86
N THR A 349 -10.41 -13.48 24.15
CA THR A 349 -11.24 -12.32 23.76
C THR A 349 -10.97 -11.83 22.33
N TRP A 350 -9.86 -12.23 21.69
CA TRP A 350 -9.47 -11.67 20.39
C TRP A 350 -10.51 -11.87 19.27
N PRO A 351 -11.12 -13.06 19.09
CA PRO A 351 -12.15 -13.26 18.06
C PRO A 351 -13.38 -12.38 18.28
N CYS A 352 -13.79 -12.19 19.54
CA CYS A 352 -14.90 -11.30 19.84
C CYS A 352 -14.56 -9.84 19.52
N ILE A 353 -13.35 -9.38 19.84
CA ILE A 353 -12.95 -8.01 19.54
C ILE A 353 -12.91 -7.74 18.04
N TRP A 354 -12.39 -8.67 17.26
CA TRP A 354 -12.52 -8.62 15.80
C TRP A 354 -13.98 -8.47 15.38
N LYS A 355 -14.89 -9.31 15.91
CA LYS A 355 -16.32 -9.24 15.59
C LYS A 355 -16.92 -7.87 15.92
N LYS A 356 -16.64 -7.30 17.10
CA LYS A 356 -17.15 -5.98 17.49
C LYS A 356 -16.64 -4.86 16.58
N ILE A 357 -15.35 -4.89 16.25
CA ILE A 357 -14.71 -3.79 15.53
C ILE A 357 -14.98 -3.87 14.02
N ILE A 358 -14.80 -5.05 13.43
CA ILE A 358 -14.78 -5.26 11.99
C ILE A 358 -16.13 -5.71 11.45
N HIS A 359 -16.82 -6.65 12.10
CA HIS A 359 -18.11 -7.15 11.62
C HIS A 359 -19.27 -6.25 12.07
N GLU A 360 -19.31 -5.87 13.35
CA GLU A 360 -20.36 -4.99 13.89
C GLU A 360 -20.08 -3.48 13.66
N ASN A 361 -18.98 -3.11 12.99
CA ASN A 361 -18.56 -1.73 12.71
C ASN A 361 -18.63 -0.79 13.93
N ARG A 362 -18.26 -1.27 15.14
CA ARG A 362 -18.22 -0.42 16.35
C ARG A 362 -16.96 0.45 16.46
N GLY A 363 -16.03 0.31 15.52
CA GLY A 363 -14.85 1.16 15.42
C GLY A 363 -15.14 2.54 14.83
N PRO A 364 -14.16 3.45 14.80
CA PRO A 364 -14.22 4.65 13.98
C PRO A 364 -14.51 4.31 12.51
N MET A 365 -15.28 5.17 11.82
CA MET A 365 -15.60 4.99 10.41
C MET A 365 -14.34 4.76 9.56
N THR A 366 -14.41 3.73 8.74
CA THR A 366 -13.42 3.31 7.76
C THR A 366 -13.85 3.74 6.36
N PHE A 367 -13.09 3.33 5.34
CA PHE A 367 -13.48 3.57 3.96
C PHE A 367 -14.75 2.76 3.58
N ASP A 368 -14.96 1.58 4.16
CA ASP A 368 -16.15 0.75 3.90
C ASP A 368 -17.46 1.37 4.36
N ASP A 369 -17.40 2.22 5.39
CA ASP A 369 -18.58 2.93 5.88
C ASP A 369 -19.03 4.05 4.92
N ARG A 370 -18.23 4.32 3.88
CA ARG A 370 -18.60 5.25 2.81
C ARG A 370 -19.56 4.55 1.85
N LYS A 371 -20.73 5.15 1.66
CA LYS A 371 -21.65 4.79 0.57
C LYS A 371 -21.05 5.28 -0.75
N LEU A 372 -20.09 4.55 -1.29
CA LEU A 372 -19.50 4.88 -2.58
C LEU A 372 -20.44 4.46 -3.71
N SER A 373 -20.31 5.15 -4.84
CA SER A 373 -20.88 4.68 -6.10
C SER A 373 -20.34 3.30 -6.44
N GLU A 374 -21.01 2.59 -7.36
CA GLU A 374 -20.56 1.30 -7.90
C GLU A 374 -19.03 1.26 -8.11
N ASP A 375 -18.43 0.14 -7.70
CA ASP A 375 -16.99 -0.10 -7.81
C ASP A 375 -16.58 -0.06 -9.30
N PRO A 376 -15.77 0.92 -9.72
CA PRO A 376 -15.43 1.10 -11.13
C PRO A 376 -14.61 -0.08 -11.66
N ASN A 377 -14.87 -0.47 -12.89
CA ASN A 377 -14.10 -1.51 -13.57
C ASN A 377 -12.75 -0.98 -14.05
N PHE A 378 -11.84 -1.89 -14.37
CA PHE A 378 -10.57 -1.57 -15.04
C PHE A 378 -10.57 -2.12 -16.48
N SER A 379 -9.95 -1.38 -17.39
CA SER A 379 -9.75 -1.90 -18.74
C SER A 379 -8.71 -3.02 -18.77
N ALA A 380 -8.75 -3.84 -19.82
CA ALA A 380 -7.87 -4.99 -19.97
C ALA A 380 -6.39 -4.60 -19.82
N PHE A 381 -5.98 -3.47 -20.40
CA PHE A 381 -4.63 -2.96 -20.31
C PHE A 381 -4.20 -2.70 -18.85
N MET A 382 -5.04 -2.04 -18.05
CA MET A 382 -4.70 -1.74 -16.65
C MET A 382 -4.65 -2.99 -15.78
N LEU A 383 -5.56 -3.95 -16.03
CA LEU A 383 -5.55 -5.25 -15.34
C LEU A 383 -4.28 -6.03 -15.66
N GLU A 384 -3.85 -6.04 -16.93
CA GLU A 384 -2.59 -6.66 -17.36
C GLU A 384 -1.37 -6.03 -16.66
N GLU A 385 -1.34 -4.70 -16.52
CA GLU A 385 -0.27 -4.01 -15.78
C GLU A 385 -0.25 -4.38 -14.28
N MET A 386 -1.42 -4.44 -13.62
CA MET A 386 -1.50 -4.90 -12.23
C MET A 386 -1.01 -6.34 -12.07
N ILE A 387 -1.44 -7.25 -12.96
CA ILE A 387 -1.03 -8.65 -12.96
C ILE A 387 0.48 -8.76 -13.20
N GLY A 388 1.02 -7.99 -14.15
CA GLY A 388 2.44 -7.93 -14.44
C GLY A 388 3.27 -7.54 -13.21
N GLU A 389 2.86 -6.48 -12.52
CA GLU A 389 3.54 -6.00 -11.33
C GLU A 389 3.45 -6.99 -10.15
N LEU A 390 2.28 -7.61 -9.92
CA LEU A 390 2.15 -8.65 -8.90
C LEU A 390 2.99 -9.89 -9.24
N ASN A 391 3.04 -10.31 -10.51
CA ASN A 391 3.86 -11.44 -10.95
C ASN A 391 5.36 -11.15 -10.80
N ARG A 392 5.79 -9.90 -11.00
CA ARG A 392 7.17 -9.47 -10.69
C ARG A 392 7.49 -9.68 -9.21
N LEU A 393 6.62 -9.22 -8.30
CA LEU A 393 6.78 -9.39 -6.86
C LEU A 393 6.76 -10.88 -6.46
N ILE A 394 5.82 -11.67 -6.99
CA ILE A 394 5.74 -13.12 -6.76
C ILE A 394 7.04 -13.79 -7.18
N THR A 395 7.50 -13.53 -8.41
CA THR A 395 8.73 -14.12 -8.96
C THR A 395 9.92 -13.82 -8.03
N LYS A 396 10.10 -12.55 -7.65
CA LYS A 396 11.18 -12.13 -6.75
C LYS A 396 11.10 -12.76 -5.37
N TYR A 397 9.94 -12.69 -4.71
CA TYR A 397 9.80 -13.16 -3.32
C TYR A 397 9.62 -14.67 -3.18
N SER A 398 9.33 -15.37 -4.29
CA SER A 398 9.38 -16.83 -4.38
C SER A 398 10.80 -17.38 -4.64
N SER A 399 11.75 -16.53 -5.03
CA SER A 399 13.11 -16.96 -5.34
C SER A 399 13.98 -17.07 -4.09
N TYR A 400 15.07 -17.84 -4.19
CA TYR A 400 16.16 -17.75 -3.23
C TYR A 400 16.79 -16.34 -3.28
N PRO A 401 17.22 -15.75 -2.13
CA PRO A 401 17.19 -16.28 -0.76
C PRO A 401 15.89 -15.99 0.02
N TRP A 402 14.87 -15.38 -0.60
CA TRP A 402 13.65 -14.98 0.10
C TRP A 402 12.87 -16.17 0.66
N THR A 403 12.74 -17.26 -0.09
CA THR A 403 11.91 -18.40 0.32
C THR A 403 12.54 -19.33 1.34
N SER A 404 13.86 -19.35 1.49
CA SER A 404 14.53 -20.31 2.38
C SER A 404 14.37 -19.98 3.87
N THR A 405 14.19 -18.70 4.22
CA THR A 405 14.23 -18.24 5.62
C THR A 405 13.28 -17.09 5.94
N ASN A 406 12.59 -16.52 4.95
CA ASN A 406 11.74 -15.35 5.17
C ASN A 406 10.24 -15.70 5.05
N TYR A 407 9.62 -16.13 6.15
CA TYR A 407 8.18 -16.43 6.19
C TYR A 407 7.29 -15.24 5.74
N LYS A 408 7.78 -14.01 5.84
CA LYS A 408 7.08 -12.81 5.34
C LYS A 408 7.03 -12.79 3.81
N ALA A 409 8.09 -13.21 3.15
CA ALA A 409 8.11 -13.35 1.70
C ALA A 409 7.15 -14.46 1.24
N ILE A 410 7.13 -15.60 1.95
CA ILE A 410 6.16 -16.68 1.70
C ILE A 410 4.73 -16.17 1.85
N ARG A 411 4.44 -15.42 2.92
CA ARG A 411 3.13 -14.82 3.16
C ARG A 411 2.74 -13.83 2.06
N LEU A 412 3.66 -12.97 1.62
CA LEU A 412 3.44 -12.03 0.52
C LEU A 412 3.11 -12.75 -0.79
N VAL A 413 3.89 -13.79 -1.14
CA VAL A 413 3.64 -14.60 -2.34
C VAL A 413 2.23 -15.19 -2.30
N SER A 414 1.82 -15.77 -1.16
CA SER A 414 0.46 -16.29 -0.98
C SER A 414 -0.61 -15.22 -1.20
N LEU A 415 -0.45 -14.02 -0.65
CA LEU A 415 -1.40 -12.92 -0.85
C LEU A 415 -1.45 -12.46 -2.31
N PHE A 416 -0.30 -12.28 -2.94
CA PHE A 416 -0.25 -11.81 -4.33
C PHE A 416 -0.77 -12.85 -5.30
N THR A 417 -0.56 -14.15 -5.06
CA THR A 417 -1.19 -15.20 -5.87
C THR A 417 -2.72 -15.17 -5.78
N GLU A 418 -3.27 -14.94 -4.59
CA GLU A 418 -4.73 -14.76 -4.42
C GLU A 418 -5.22 -13.52 -5.20
N HIS A 419 -4.49 -12.40 -5.14
CA HIS A 419 -4.84 -11.17 -5.85
C HIS A 419 -4.77 -11.32 -7.39
N VAL A 420 -3.74 -12.00 -7.90
CA VAL A 420 -3.61 -12.27 -9.35
C VAL A 420 -4.80 -13.07 -9.86
N ALA A 421 -5.24 -14.11 -9.15
CA ALA A 421 -6.39 -14.91 -9.56
C ALA A 421 -7.70 -14.09 -9.67
N LEU A 422 -7.89 -13.10 -8.78
CA LEU A 422 -9.02 -12.18 -8.85
C LEU A 422 -8.93 -11.26 -10.08
N LEU A 423 -7.74 -10.70 -10.34
CA LEU A 423 -7.51 -9.82 -11.50
C LEU A 423 -7.64 -10.56 -12.84
N GLU A 424 -7.16 -11.80 -12.92
CA GLU A 424 -7.31 -12.65 -14.11
C GLU A 424 -8.78 -12.93 -14.41
N THR A 425 -9.60 -13.15 -13.36
CA THR A 425 -11.04 -13.33 -13.52
C THR A 425 -11.70 -12.07 -14.09
N GLU A 426 -11.39 -10.89 -13.53
CA GLU A 426 -11.90 -9.61 -14.07
C GLU A 426 -11.41 -9.36 -15.50
N LEU A 427 -10.16 -9.68 -15.81
CA LEU A 427 -9.58 -9.51 -17.14
C LEU A 427 -10.32 -10.34 -18.20
N GLU A 428 -10.65 -11.59 -17.90
CA GLU A 428 -11.42 -12.45 -18.81
C GLU A 428 -12.85 -11.95 -19.00
N GLU A 429 -13.50 -11.43 -17.95
CA GLU A 429 -14.83 -10.82 -18.06
C GLU A 429 -14.81 -9.57 -18.95
N VAL A 430 -13.79 -8.72 -18.82
CA VAL A 430 -13.61 -7.52 -19.67
C VAL A 430 -13.32 -7.92 -21.11
N LYS A 431 -12.40 -8.86 -21.36
CA LYS A 431 -12.03 -9.32 -22.71
C LYS A 431 -13.19 -10.02 -23.43
N SER A 432 -14.00 -10.79 -22.71
CA SER A 432 -15.18 -11.46 -23.27
C SER A 432 -16.39 -10.53 -23.47
N GLY A 433 -16.33 -9.31 -22.93
CA GLY A 433 -17.46 -8.37 -22.92
C GLY A 433 -18.55 -8.73 -21.90
N ALA A 434 -18.34 -9.74 -21.04
CA ALA A 434 -19.23 -10.04 -19.93
C ALA A 434 -19.29 -8.88 -18.92
N ARG A 435 -18.19 -8.12 -18.80
CA ARG A 435 -18.09 -6.89 -18.03
C ARG A 435 -17.88 -5.72 -18.98
N ALA A 436 -18.97 -4.99 -19.28
CA ALA A 436 -18.94 -3.85 -20.18
C ALA A 436 -18.31 -2.63 -19.51
N LEU A 437 -17.35 -2.01 -20.19
CA LEU A 437 -16.70 -0.78 -19.72
C LEU A 437 -17.52 0.47 -20.08
N SER A 438 -17.45 1.46 -19.20
CA SER A 438 -18.14 2.74 -19.27
C SER A 438 -17.14 3.91 -19.13
N VAL A 439 -17.63 5.15 -19.29
CA VAL A 439 -16.80 6.35 -19.12
C VAL A 439 -16.35 6.57 -17.66
N THR A 440 -17.00 5.96 -16.68
CA THR A 440 -16.65 6.13 -15.26
C THR A 440 -15.59 5.14 -14.79
N ASP A 441 -15.34 4.10 -15.59
CA ASP A 441 -14.34 3.07 -15.34
C ASP A 441 -12.92 3.57 -15.57
N TYR A 442 -11.94 2.84 -15.08
CA TYR A 442 -10.52 3.08 -15.29
C TYR A 442 -10.12 2.58 -16.67
N LEU A 443 -9.74 3.49 -17.57
CA LEU A 443 -9.52 3.18 -18.98
C LEU A 443 -8.09 3.45 -19.41
N GLY A 444 -7.45 2.45 -20.03
CA GLY A 444 -6.18 2.66 -20.72
C GLY A 444 -6.28 3.75 -21.80
N PRO A 445 -5.15 4.33 -22.24
CA PRO A 445 -5.15 5.44 -23.21
C PRO A 445 -5.94 5.16 -24.50
N LYS A 446 -5.88 3.91 -25.00
CA LYS A 446 -6.63 3.47 -26.19
C LYS A 446 -8.13 3.38 -25.93
N ASP A 447 -8.52 2.81 -24.78
CA ASP A 447 -9.94 2.62 -24.43
C ASP A 447 -10.64 3.96 -24.18
N ARG A 448 -9.96 4.89 -23.49
CA ARG A 448 -10.48 6.24 -23.20
C ARG A 448 -10.79 7.03 -24.46
N THR A 449 -9.91 6.95 -25.46
CA THR A 449 -10.12 7.63 -26.76
C THR A 449 -11.27 7.01 -27.54
N GLY A 450 -11.38 5.67 -27.54
CA GLY A 450 -12.47 4.94 -28.21
C GLY A 450 -13.86 5.25 -27.66
N ILE A 451 -14.04 5.19 -26.33
CA ILE A 451 -15.36 5.43 -25.69
C ILE A 451 -15.81 6.90 -25.83
N SER A 452 -14.88 7.84 -25.77
CA SER A 452 -15.17 9.27 -25.98
C SER A 452 -15.76 9.53 -27.38
N MET A 453 -15.23 8.86 -28.41
CA MET A 453 -15.74 8.98 -29.78
C MET A 453 -17.14 8.38 -29.95
N ASP A 454 -17.41 7.21 -29.37
CA ASP A 454 -18.73 6.57 -29.46
C ASP A 454 -19.81 7.39 -28.74
N THR A 455 -19.49 7.92 -27.56
CA THR A 455 -20.42 8.77 -26.79
C THR A 455 -20.76 10.06 -27.55
N ARG A 456 -19.77 10.68 -28.21
CA ARG A 456 -19.97 11.86 -29.07
C ARG A 456 -20.82 11.52 -30.30
N SER A 457 -20.56 10.37 -30.94
CA SER A 457 -21.33 9.88 -32.09
C SER A 457 -22.80 9.63 -31.72
N LYS A 458 -23.07 8.97 -30.60
CA LYS A 458 -24.42 8.75 -30.07
C LYS A 458 -25.14 10.07 -29.77
N ARG A 459 -24.51 11.02 -29.08
CA ARG A 459 -25.09 12.36 -28.84
C ARG A 459 -25.43 13.10 -30.13
N LEU A 460 -24.57 13.04 -31.15
CA LEU A 460 -24.83 13.67 -32.44
C LEU A 460 -26.00 13.01 -33.18
N LYS A 461 -26.14 11.68 -33.11
CA LYS A 461 -27.30 10.96 -33.66
C LYS A 461 -28.59 11.33 -32.92
N THR A 462 -28.59 11.38 -31.60
CA THR A 462 -29.78 11.74 -30.82
C THR A 462 -30.21 13.19 -31.08
N LYS A 463 -29.27 14.14 -31.16
CA LYS A 463 -29.58 15.54 -31.53
C LYS A 463 -30.15 15.66 -32.95
N ARG A 464 -29.63 14.89 -33.91
CA ARG A 464 -30.18 14.86 -35.29
C ARG A 464 -31.58 14.24 -35.36
N LEU A 465 -31.87 13.26 -34.51
CA LEU A 465 -33.20 12.64 -34.42
C LEU A 465 -34.21 13.54 -33.71
N ALA A 466 -33.80 14.31 -32.70
CA ALA A 466 -34.67 15.27 -32.01
C ALA A 466 -34.90 16.58 -32.78
N ALA A 467 -34.07 16.88 -33.78
CA ALA A 467 -34.21 18.05 -34.66
C ALA A 467 -35.00 17.77 -35.95
N LYS A 468 -35.42 16.52 -36.15
CA LYS A 468 -36.36 16.08 -37.20
C LYS A 468 -37.70 15.80 -36.54
#